data_AF-A0A444KFK2-F1
#
_entry.id   AF-A0A444KFK2-F1
#
_cell.length_a   1.000
_cell.length_b   1.000
_cell.length_c   1.000
_cell.angle_alpha   90.00
_cell.angle_beta   90.00
_cell.angle_gamma   90.00
#
_symmetry.space_group_name_H-M   'P 1'
#
loop_
_entity.id
_entity.type
_entity.pdbx_description
1 polymer ?
#
loop_
_entity_poly.entity_id
_entity_poly.type
_entity_poly.pdbx_seq_one_letter_code
_entity_poly.pdbx_strand_id
1 'polypeptide(L)'
;MRPFLLSVAERFRAGRVFLCGDAGHIHSPAGGQGMNTGMGDAVNLAWKLAAVVQGRADARLLDSYEPERIAFAHKLIESTDKVFRFVTSRSRLVGLFRRYLMPKIMNAALHTSFGSRAFFGVISQAAIEYRAGPISAGTAGKVRGGDRLPYVVGARGDNFEPLRSLDWQIHVYGEVNAEFRAMLAPAGIPVHAFAWSEAAGKAGLLRDGAYLVRPDGHVALASPVQEAATFQRYLAGLAIRPRTAERAPYRVPRT
;
A
#
# COMPACT_ATOMS: atom_id res chain seq x y z
N MET A 1 -2.64 27.42 -26.11
CA MET A 1 -2.90 26.03 -25.64
C MET A 1 -2.69 26.02 -24.13
N ARG A 2 -3.76 25.93 -23.32
CA ARG A 2 -3.62 25.87 -21.85
C ARG A 2 -3.01 24.50 -21.50
N PRO A 3 -1.92 24.42 -20.72
CA PRO A 3 -1.35 23.14 -20.34
C PRO A 3 -2.38 22.38 -19.49
N PHE A 4 -2.46 21.06 -19.69
CA PHE A 4 -3.33 20.15 -18.94
C PHE A 4 -3.26 20.47 -17.44
N LEU A 5 -4.36 20.96 -16.86
CA LEU A 5 -4.43 21.40 -15.48
C LEU A 5 -4.40 20.18 -14.56
N LEU A 6 -3.23 19.91 -13.99
CA LEU A 6 -3.09 19.12 -12.78
C LEU A 6 -3.74 19.91 -11.63
N SER A 7 -4.69 19.31 -10.93
CA SER A 7 -5.35 19.92 -9.78
C SER A 7 -5.55 18.88 -8.69
N VAL A 8 -5.40 19.28 -7.43
CA VAL A 8 -5.58 18.44 -6.25
C VAL A 8 -6.38 19.24 -5.24
N ALA A 9 -7.39 18.61 -4.64
CA ALA A 9 -8.17 19.20 -3.57
C ALA A 9 -7.28 19.42 -2.35
N GLU A 10 -7.44 20.57 -1.68
CA GLU A 10 -6.68 20.89 -0.45
C GLU A 10 -6.96 19.89 0.68
N ARG A 11 -8.16 19.29 0.67
CA ARG A 11 -8.60 18.30 1.66
C ARG A 11 -9.35 17.17 0.97
N PHE A 12 -9.01 15.94 1.33
CA PHE A 12 -9.69 14.73 0.87
C PHE A 12 -10.76 14.29 1.87
N ARG A 13 -10.79 14.90 3.07
CA ARG A 13 -11.81 14.68 4.07
C ARG A 13 -12.28 15.97 4.74
N ALA A 14 -13.61 16.12 4.83
CA ALA A 14 -14.29 17.12 5.65
C ALA A 14 -15.36 16.44 6.52
N GLY A 15 -15.00 16.14 7.78
CA GLY A 15 -15.88 15.43 8.71
C GLY A 15 -16.23 14.02 8.21
N ARG A 16 -17.47 13.83 7.76
CA ARG A 16 -18.00 12.56 7.20
C ARG A 16 -18.02 12.53 5.67
N VAL A 17 -17.56 13.58 5.01
CA VAL A 17 -17.47 13.70 3.55
C VAL A 17 -16.05 13.39 3.11
N PHE A 18 -15.92 12.56 2.07
CA PHE A 18 -14.64 12.10 1.52
C PHE A 18 -14.62 12.31 0.00
N LEU A 19 -13.46 12.69 -0.53
CA LEU A 19 -13.18 12.77 -1.97
C LEU A 19 -12.26 11.62 -2.39
N CYS A 20 -12.51 11.03 -3.55
CA CYS A 20 -11.67 9.98 -4.15
C CYS A 20 -11.70 10.09 -5.68
N GLY A 21 -10.63 9.63 -6.34
CA GLY A 21 -10.49 9.73 -7.80
C GLY A 21 -10.53 11.17 -8.29
N ASP A 22 -11.16 11.38 -9.45
CA ASP A 22 -11.22 12.68 -10.15
C ASP A 22 -11.88 13.80 -9.30
N ALA A 23 -12.65 13.46 -8.27
CA ALA A 23 -13.20 14.43 -7.33
C ALA A 23 -12.13 14.99 -6.35
N GLY A 24 -11.06 14.24 -6.10
CA GLY A 24 -9.95 14.65 -5.22
C GLY A 24 -8.72 15.13 -5.99
N HIS A 25 -8.48 14.61 -7.19
CA HIS A 25 -7.34 15.00 -8.01
C HIS A 25 -7.58 14.74 -9.51
N ILE A 26 -7.11 15.65 -10.35
CA ILE A 26 -7.13 15.49 -11.81
C ILE A 26 -5.68 15.42 -12.28
N HIS A 27 -5.38 14.38 -13.06
CA HIS A 27 -4.06 14.14 -13.62
C HIS A 27 -4.07 14.19 -15.15
N SER A 28 -2.92 14.52 -15.74
CA SER A 28 -2.74 14.46 -17.19
C SER A 28 -3.00 13.03 -17.70
N PRO A 29 -3.77 12.84 -18.79
CA PRO A 29 -4.07 11.52 -19.33
C PRO A 29 -2.84 10.81 -19.91
N ALA A 30 -1.68 11.48 -19.99
CA ALA A 30 -0.45 11.03 -20.65
C ALA A 30 0.23 9.76 -20.07
N GLY A 31 -0.43 9.02 -19.17
CA GLY A 31 0.01 7.72 -18.68
C GLY A 31 -1.13 6.72 -18.36
N GLY A 32 -2.39 7.05 -18.65
CA GLY A 32 -3.54 6.17 -18.35
C GLY A 32 -3.76 5.89 -16.84
N GLN A 33 -3.19 6.70 -15.95
CA GLN A 33 -3.13 6.41 -14.51
C GLN A 33 -4.34 6.93 -13.71
N GLY A 34 -5.20 7.77 -14.28
CA GLY A 34 -6.32 8.39 -13.56
C GLY A 34 -7.25 7.35 -12.90
N MET A 35 -7.75 6.40 -13.69
CA MET A 35 -8.62 5.33 -13.20
C MET A 35 -7.92 4.42 -12.17
N ASN A 36 -6.65 4.08 -12.40
CA ASN A 36 -5.89 3.23 -11.47
C ASN A 36 -5.69 3.92 -10.11
N THR A 37 -5.35 5.21 -10.12
CA THR A 37 -5.22 6.00 -8.90
C THR A 37 -6.56 6.12 -8.17
N GLY A 38 -7.65 6.41 -8.88
CA GLY A 38 -8.99 6.51 -8.29
C GLY A 38 -9.47 5.20 -7.67
N MET A 39 -9.23 4.07 -8.33
CA MET A 39 -9.47 2.75 -7.74
C MET A 39 -8.62 2.53 -6.48
N GLY A 40 -7.35 2.95 -6.50
CA GLY A 40 -6.47 2.90 -5.33
C GLY A 40 -6.98 3.74 -4.14
N ASP A 41 -7.51 4.94 -4.40
CA ASP A 41 -8.16 5.77 -3.38
C ASP A 41 -9.37 5.06 -2.79
N ALA A 42 -10.25 4.54 -3.65
CA ALA A 42 -11.47 3.87 -3.25
C ALA A 42 -11.18 2.62 -2.41
N VAL A 43 -10.21 1.79 -2.83
CA VAL A 43 -9.77 0.61 -2.06
C VAL A 43 -9.24 1.03 -0.70
N ASN A 44 -8.37 2.05 -0.62
CA ASN A 44 -7.81 2.53 0.64
C ASN A 44 -8.88 3.07 1.60
N LEU A 45 -9.87 3.81 1.08
CA LEU A 45 -10.95 4.37 1.89
C LEU A 45 -11.99 3.32 2.32
N ALA A 46 -12.38 2.43 1.42
CA ALA A 46 -13.50 1.50 1.62
C ALA A 46 -13.31 0.61 2.84
N TRP A 47 -12.12 0.02 3.02
CA TRP A 47 -11.88 -0.87 4.16
C TRP A 47 -11.87 -0.13 5.49
N LYS A 48 -11.32 1.10 5.52
CA LYS A 48 -11.30 1.96 6.71
C LYS A 48 -12.70 2.38 7.10
N LEU A 49 -13.48 2.83 6.11
CA LEU A 49 -14.87 3.25 6.30
C LEU A 49 -15.74 2.09 6.78
N ALA A 50 -15.61 0.92 6.15
CA ALA A 50 -16.32 -0.28 6.57
C ALA A 50 -15.96 -0.68 8.01
N ALA A 51 -14.68 -0.64 8.40
CA ALA A 51 -14.25 -0.96 9.75
C ALA A 51 -14.87 0.00 10.79
N VAL A 52 -14.82 1.31 10.54
CA VAL A 52 -15.38 2.32 11.48
C VAL A 52 -16.90 2.23 11.57
N VAL A 53 -17.60 2.16 10.44
CA VAL A 53 -19.07 2.06 10.40
C VAL A 53 -19.57 0.79 11.11
N GLN A 54 -18.80 -0.30 11.04
CA GLN A 54 -19.13 -1.56 11.71
C GLN A 54 -18.67 -1.62 13.17
N GLY A 55 -18.08 -0.55 13.72
CA GLY A 55 -17.58 -0.53 15.10
C GLY A 55 -16.37 -1.46 15.33
N ARG A 56 -15.60 -1.73 14.27
CA ARG A 56 -14.42 -2.60 14.26
C ARG A 56 -13.09 -1.85 14.21
N ALA A 57 -13.13 -0.52 14.23
CA ALA A 57 -11.99 0.35 14.37
C ALA A 57 -12.43 1.71 14.90
N ASP A 58 -11.50 2.43 15.52
CA ASP A 58 -11.70 3.82 15.94
C ASP A 58 -11.82 4.76 14.73
N ALA A 59 -12.59 5.84 14.86
CA ALA A 59 -12.76 6.84 13.81
C ALA A 59 -11.44 7.48 13.34
N ARG A 60 -10.41 7.51 14.21
CA ARG A 60 -9.05 7.95 13.87
C ARG A 60 -8.41 7.13 12.76
N LEU A 61 -8.86 5.90 12.51
CA LEU A 61 -8.41 5.13 11.36
C LEU A 61 -8.69 5.88 10.05
N LEU A 62 -9.82 6.59 9.94
CA LEU A 62 -10.16 7.39 8.76
C LEU A 62 -9.29 8.64 8.62
N ASP A 63 -8.63 9.10 9.68
CA ASP A 63 -7.69 10.23 9.62
C ASP A 63 -6.44 9.86 8.83
N SER A 64 -6.16 8.56 8.67
CA SER A 64 -5.06 8.08 7.83
C SER A 64 -5.31 8.18 6.32
N TYR A 65 -6.56 8.37 5.88
CA TYR A 65 -6.90 8.37 4.45
C TYR A 65 -6.22 9.52 3.70
N GLU A 66 -6.45 10.76 4.17
CA GLU A 66 -5.90 11.96 3.55
C GLU A 66 -4.37 11.96 3.47
N PRO A 67 -3.60 11.78 4.57
CA PRO A 67 -2.14 11.79 4.51
C PRO A 67 -1.56 10.66 3.66
N GLU A 68 -2.21 9.49 3.57
CA GLU A 68 -1.75 8.40 2.70
C GLU A 68 -1.96 8.72 1.21
N ARG A 69 -3.07 9.37 0.85
CA ARG A 69 -3.44 9.61 -0.55
C ARG A 69 -2.97 10.97 -1.09
N ILE A 70 -2.94 12.01 -0.27
CA ILE A 70 -2.42 13.32 -0.66
C ILE A 70 -0.91 13.27 -0.86
N ALA A 71 -0.18 12.50 -0.05
CA ALA A 71 1.26 12.31 -0.23
C ALA A 71 1.58 11.59 -1.55
N PHE A 72 0.72 10.65 -1.95
CA PHE A 72 0.82 10.03 -3.28
C PHE A 72 0.55 11.05 -4.39
N ALA A 73 -0.52 11.85 -4.28
CA ALA A 73 -0.85 12.90 -5.25
C ALA A 73 0.28 13.93 -5.39
N HIS A 74 0.87 14.38 -4.29
CA HIS A 74 2.01 15.32 -4.30
C HIS A 74 3.27 14.69 -4.91
N LYS A 75 3.64 13.45 -4.54
CA LYS A 75 4.78 12.74 -5.17
C LYS A 75 4.57 12.58 -6.68
N LEU A 76 3.34 12.32 -7.11
CA LEU A 76 2.99 12.21 -8.52
C LEU A 76 3.12 13.56 -9.24
N ILE A 77 2.63 14.66 -8.65
CA ILE A 77 2.78 16.01 -9.21
C ILE A 77 4.26 16.38 -9.30
N GLU A 78 5.04 16.25 -8.23
CA GLU A 78 6.46 16.60 -8.25
C GLU A 78 7.25 15.81 -9.30
N SER A 79 6.93 14.53 -9.46
CA SER A 79 7.55 13.66 -10.46
C SER A 79 7.14 14.09 -11.87
N THR A 80 5.85 14.40 -12.08
CA THR A 80 5.31 14.85 -13.36
C THR A 80 5.87 16.21 -13.75
N ASP A 81 6.03 17.14 -12.81
CA ASP A 81 6.63 18.46 -13.03
C ASP A 81 8.11 18.37 -13.41
N LYS A 82 8.87 17.46 -12.79
CA LYS A 82 10.28 17.20 -13.15
C LYS A 82 10.38 16.64 -14.57
N VAL A 83 9.54 15.66 -14.90
CA VAL A 83 9.49 15.06 -16.24
C VAL A 83 9.05 16.11 -17.28
N PHE A 84 8.00 16.88 -16.98
CA PHE A 84 7.50 17.91 -17.87
C PHE A 84 8.56 18.99 -18.12
N ARG A 85 9.18 19.55 -17.08
CA ARG A 85 10.28 20.52 -17.24
C ARG A 85 11.43 19.97 -18.07
N PHE A 86 11.74 18.70 -17.92
CA PHE A 86 12.76 18.04 -18.72
C PHE A 86 12.33 17.91 -20.19
N VAL A 87 11.09 17.48 -20.45
CA VAL A 87 10.52 17.33 -21.81
C VAL A 87 10.34 18.68 -22.51
N THR A 88 9.93 19.72 -21.80
CA THR A 88 9.71 21.06 -22.37
C THR A 88 10.95 21.95 -22.29
N SER A 89 12.08 21.43 -21.80
CA SER A 89 13.32 22.19 -21.71
C SER A 89 13.77 22.65 -23.09
N ARG A 90 14.02 23.96 -23.22
CA ARG A 90 14.55 24.58 -24.45
C ARG A 90 16.09 24.54 -24.52
N SER A 91 16.75 23.92 -23.55
CA SER A 91 18.21 23.78 -23.55
C SER A 91 18.67 22.84 -24.67
N ARG A 92 19.62 23.31 -25.48
CA ARG A 92 20.20 22.53 -26.59
C ARG A 92 20.85 21.23 -26.11
N LEU A 93 21.52 21.27 -24.95
CA LEU A 93 22.14 20.09 -24.33
C LEU A 93 21.10 19.04 -23.91
N VAL A 94 20.00 19.48 -23.30
CA VAL A 94 18.89 18.58 -22.90
C VAL A 94 18.21 17.99 -24.14
N GLY A 95 18.05 18.78 -25.20
CA GLY A 95 17.56 18.31 -26.49
C GLY A 95 18.43 17.21 -27.12
N LEU A 96 19.76 17.39 -27.09
CA LEU A 96 20.74 16.41 -27.57
C LEU A 96 20.71 15.12 -26.73
N PHE A 97 20.72 15.24 -25.40
CA PHE A 97 20.61 14.11 -24.50
C PHE A 97 19.34 13.29 -24.77
N ARG A 98 18.18 13.96 -24.87
CA ARG A 98 16.89 13.31 -25.15
C ARG A 98 16.88 12.58 -26.49
N ARG A 99 17.49 13.17 -27.53
CA ARG A 99 17.47 12.61 -28.88
C ARG A 99 18.36 11.39 -29.04
N TYR A 100 19.53 11.38 -28.39
CA TYR A 100 20.57 10.37 -28.68
C TYR A 100 20.92 9.46 -27.51
N LEU A 101 20.89 9.96 -26.27
CA LEU A 101 21.36 9.21 -25.11
C LEU A 101 20.21 8.56 -24.35
N MET A 102 19.07 9.25 -24.21
CA MET A 102 17.92 8.71 -23.47
C MET A 102 17.33 7.42 -24.06
N PRO A 103 17.19 7.23 -25.39
CA PRO A 103 16.73 5.96 -25.93
C PRO A 103 17.67 4.80 -25.60
N LYS A 104 18.98 5.05 -25.60
CA LYS A 104 19.99 4.03 -25.25
C LYS A 104 19.94 3.68 -23.76
N ILE A 105 19.80 4.68 -22.89
CA ILE A 105 19.63 4.48 -21.44
C ILE A 105 18.35 3.71 -21.15
N MET A 106 17.23 4.10 -21.75
CA MET A 106 15.96 3.40 -21.56
C MET A 106 16.03 1.96 -22.07
N ASN A 107 16.60 1.73 -23.25
CA ASN A 107 16.76 0.38 -23.80
C ASN A 107 17.64 -0.49 -22.88
N ALA A 108 18.78 0.04 -22.43
CA ALA A 108 19.64 -0.68 -21.48
C ALA A 108 18.93 -0.96 -20.14
N ALA A 109 18.21 0.01 -19.59
CA ALA A 109 17.46 -0.17 -18.34
C ALA A 109 16.37 -1.24 -18.46
N LEU A 110 15.62 -1.24 -19.58
CA LEU A 110 14.57 -2.23 -19.88
C LEU A 110 15.12 -3.63 -20.20
N HIS A 111 16.40 -3.76 -20.52
CA HIS A 111 17.05 -5.06 -20.70
C HIS A 111 17.72 -5.59 -19.42
N THR A 112 17.74 -4.81 -18.33
CA THR A 112 18.21 -5.29 -17.02
C THR A 112 17.04 -5.73 -16.14
N SER A 113 17.23 -6.79 -15.35
CA SER A 113 16.22 -7.30 -14.42
C SER A 113 15.90 -6.29 -13.30
N PHE A 114 16.88 -5.47 -12.90
CA PHE A 114 16.69 -4.38 -11.94
C PHE A 114 15.93 -3.19 -12.55
N GLY A 115 16.37 -2.68 -13.71
CA GLY A 115 15.74 -1.52 -14.36
C GLY A 115 14.32 -1.79 -14.83
N SER A 116 14.05 -2.99 -15.36
CA SER A 116 12.70 -3.42 -15.75
C SER A 116 11.73 -3.46 -14.57
N ARG A 117 12.18 -3.97 -13.41
CA ARG A 117 11.35 -3.99 -12.18
C ARG A 117 11.04 -2.59 -11.69
N ALA A 118 12.02 -1.68 -11.69
CA ALA A 118 11.81 -0.30 -11.29
C ALA A 118 10.81 0.41 -12.23
N PHE A 119 10.98 0.26 -13.54
CA PHE A 119 10.06 0.81 -14.54
C PHE A 119 8.63 0.24 -14.42
N PHE A 120 8.52 -1.07 -14.27
CA PHE A 120 7.24 -1.74 -14.07
C PHE A 120 6.55 -1.29 -12.77
N GLY A 121 7.29 -1.16 -11.66
CA GLY A 121 6.75 -0.72 -10.37
C GLY A 121 6.17 0.70 -10.40
N VAL A 122 6.78 1.60 -11.19
CA VAL A 122 6.28 2.96 -11.40
C VAL A 122 4.98 2.96 -12.23
N ILE A 123 4.96 2.22 -13.34
CA ILE A 123 3.80 2.22 -14.26
C ILE A 123 2.61 1.49 -13.64
N SER A 124 2.84 0.33 -13.02
CA SER A 124 1.81 -0.50 -12.38
C SER A 124 1.29 0.07 -11.06
N GLN A 125 1.90 1.15 -10.55
CA GLN A 125 1.64 1.69 -9.21
C GLN A 125 1.85 0.67 -8.07
N ALA A 126 2.56 -0.44 -8.34
CA ALA A 126 2.89 -1.45 -7.33
C ALA A 126 3.88 -0.92 -6.27
N ALA A 127 4.55 0.20 -6.55
CA ALA A 127 5.50 0.85 -5.65
C ALA A 127 4.87 1.85 -4.65
N ILE A 128 3.54 1.92 -4.54
CA ILE A 128 2.89 2.79 -3.55
C ILE A 128 3.21 2.31 -2.13
N GLU A 129 3.91 3.16 -1.39
CA GLU A 129 4.29 2.98 0.01
C GLU A 129 3.70 4.09 0.89
N TYR A 130 3.30 3.73 2.10
CA TYR A 130 2.74 4.61 3.12
C TYR A 130 3.64 4.70 4.36
N ARG A 131 4.97 4.64 4.18
CA ARG A 131 5.94 4.56 5.30
C ARG A 131 5.83 5.69 6.32
N ALA A 132 5.47 6.89 5.87
CA ALA A 132 5.24 8.06 6.73
C ALA A 132 3.77 8.19 7.20
N GLY A 133 2.94 7.19 6.89
CA GLY A 133 1.53 7.17 7.25
C GLY A 133 1.31 6.96 8.75
N PRO A 134 0.21 7.50 9.31
CA PRO A 134 -0.03 7.47 10.76
C PRO A 134 -0.35 6.07 11.31
N ILE A 135 -0.59 5.09 10.43
CA ILE A 135 -0.87 3.69 10.79
C ILE A 135 0.24 2.75 10.28
N SER A 136 1.42 3.27 9.99
CA SER A 136 2.58 2.52 9.50
C SER A 136 3.67 2.49 10.57
N ALA A 137 4.10 1.31 10.99
CA ALA A 137 5.07 1.15 12.08
C ALA A 137 6.07 0.01 11.86
N GLY A 138 7.25 0.16 12.47
CA GLY A 138 8.24 -0.91 12.58
C GLY A 138 8.98 -1.24 11.28
N THR A 139 9.96 -2.14 11.40
CA THR A 139 10.81 -2.61 10.30
C THR A 139 11.31 -4.02 10.62
N ALA A 140 11.22 -4.93 9.65
CA ALA A 140 11.74 -6.29 9.77
C ALA A 140 12.36 -6.72 8.44
N GLY A 141 13.67 -6.97 8.44
CA GLY A 141 14.43 -7.15 7.21
C GLY A 141 14.49 -5.84 6.41
N LYS A 142 14.07 -5.88 5.15
CA LYS A 142 13.95 -4.70 4.28
C LYS A 142 12.53 -4.13 4.23
N VAL A 143 11.55 -4.84 4.80
CA VAL A 143 10.14 -4.44 4.80
C VAL A 143 9.86 -3.51 5.98
N ARG A 144 9.18 -2.40 5.70
CA ARG A 144 8.74 -1.42 6.69
C ARG A 144 7.23 -1.37 6.78
N GLY A 145 6.71 -0.91 7.92
CA GLY A 145 5.32 -0.47 7.98
C GLY A 145 5.04 0.56 6.87
N GLY A 146 3.92 0.41 6.20
CA GLY A 146 3.51 1.18 5.02
C GLY A 146 3.90 0.56 3.68
N ASP A 147 4.75 -0.46 3.64
CA ASP A 147 5.10 -1.13 2.39
C ASP A 147 3.97 -2.04 1.90
N ARG A 148 3.88 -2.26 0.58
CA ARG A 148 3.11 -3.40 0.06
C ARG A 148 3.75 -4.69 0.56
N LEU A 149 2.92 -5.65 0.98
CA LEU A 149 3.44 -6.96 1.33
C LEU A 149 4.15 -7.57 0.10
N PRO A 150 5.43 -8.00 0.21
CA PRO A 150 6.11 -8.62 -0.91
C PRO A 150 5.44 -9.94 -1.30
N TYR A 151 5.24 -10.18 -2.60
CA TYR A 151 4.70 -11.43 -3.10
C TYR A 151 5.75 -12.55 -3.08
N VAL A 152 5.38 -13.70 -2.51
CA VAL A 152 6.25 -14.88 -2.39
C VAL A 152 5.42 -16.14 -2.65
N VAL A 153 5.95 -17.01 -3.51
CA VAL A 153 5.39 -18.34 -3.76
C VAL A 153 6.12 -19.36 -2.89
N GLY A 154 5.36 -20.13 -2.11
CA GLY A 154 5.85 -21.26 -1.33
C GLY A 154 5.39 -22.60 -1.89
N ALA A 155 5.81 -23.70 -1.26
CA ALA A 155 5.48 -25.06 -1.71
C ALA A 155 3.97 -25.38 -1.62
N ARG A 156 3.22 -24.70 -0.76
CA ARG A 156 1.78 -24.91 -0.52
C ARG A 156 0.88 -23.82 -1.10
N GLY A 157 1.42 -22.98 -1.99
CA GLY A 157 0.73 -21.80 -2.55
C GLY A 157 1.47 -20.50 -2.25
N ASP A 158 0.86 -19.37 -2.58
CA ASP A 158 1.41 -18.05 -2.36
C ASP A 158 0.90 -17.38 -1.08
N ASN A 159 1.64 -16.36 -0.64
CA ASN A 159 1.30 -15.59 0.56
C ASN A 159 0.14 -14.61 0.37
N PHE A 160 -0.39 -14.45 -0.84
CA PHE A 160 -1.50 -13.54 -1.12
C PHE A 160 -2.86 -14.25 -1.06
N GLU A 161 -2.92 -15.58 -1.17
CA GLU A 161 -4.16 -16.34 -1.05
C GLU A 161 -4.96 -15.97 0.23
N PRO A 162 -4.35 -15.86 1.43
CA PRO A 162 -5.09 -15.45 2.63
C PRO A 162 -5.56 -13.98 2.63
N LEU A 163 -5.01 -13.12 1.78
CA LEU A 163 -5.42 -11.71 1.66
C LEU A 163 -6.83 -11.57 1.04
N ARG A 164 -7.37 -12.62 0.42
CA ARG A 164 -8.74 -12.66 -0.10
C ARG A 164 -9.82 -12.44 0.97
N SER A 165 -9.49 -12.62 2.25
CA SER A 165 -10.39 -12.30 3.37
C SER A 165 -10.74 -10.82 3.45
N LEU A 166 -9.91 -9.93 2.86
CA LEU A 166 -10.03 -8.48 2.95
C LEU A 166 -10.18 -8.02 4.41
N ASP A 167 -9.39 -8.64 5.29
CA ASP A 167 -9.36 -8.33 6.71
C ASP A 167 -7.93 -8.36 7.27
N TRP A 168 -7.79 -7.81 8.48
CA TRP A 168 -6.52 -7.79 9.20
C TRP A 168 -6.01 -9.20 9.49
N GLN A 169 -4.71 -9.41 9.28
CA GLN A 169 -4.08 -10.69 9.49
C GLN A 169 -2.58 -10.53 9.77
N ILE A 170 -1.97 -11.52 10.42
CA ILE A 170 -0.55 -11.55 10.74
C ILE A 170 0.11 -12.63 9.91
N HIS A 171 1.21 -12.27 9.24
CA HIS A 171 2.03 -13.21 8.47
C HIS A 171 3.38 -13.40 9.17
N VAL A 172 3.80 -14.65 9.28
CA VAL A 172 5.13 -15.04 9.77
C VAL A 172 5.79 -15.91 8.71
N TYR A 173 7.04 -15.61 8.38
CA TYR A 173 7.82 -16.34 7.37
C TYR A 173 8.91 -17.16 8.08
N GLY A 174 8.60 -18.41 8.38
CA GLY A 174 9.38 -19.31 9.21
C GLY A 174 8.52 -19.96 10.29
N GLU A 175 9.09 -20.15 11.47
CA GLU A 175 8.44 -20.79 12.60
C GLU A 175 7.64 -19.79 13.43
N VAL A 176 6.38 -20.11 13.73
CA VAL A 176 5.55 -19.28 14.60
C VAL A 176 5.82 -19.65 16.05
N ASN A 177 6.20 -18.65 16.84
CA ASN A 177 6.32 -18.79 18.29
C ASN A 177 4.93 -19.13 18.88
N ALA A 178 4.83 -20.21 19.64
CA ALA A 178 3.59 -20.71 20.19
C ALA A 178 2.96 -19.76 21.22
N GLU A 179 3.77 -19.13 22.07
CA GLU A 179 3.33 -18.13 23.05
C GLU A 179 2.80 -16.88 22.36
N PHE A 180 3.50 -16.40 21.32
CA PHE A 180 3.03 -15.29 20.49
C PHE A 180 1.63 -15.56 19.91
N ARG A 181 1.43 -16.74 19.32
CA ARG A 181 0.13 -17.16 18.78
C ARG A 181 -0.94 -17.24 19.88
N ALA A 182 -0.62 -17.83 21.02
CA ALA A 182 -1.56 -17.98 22.13
C ALA A 182 -2.00 -16.61 22.71
N MET A 183 -1.06 -15.68 22.89
CA MET A 183 -1.34 -14.34 23.40
C MET A 183 -2.17 -13.48 22.44
N LEU A 184 -2.10 -13.75 21.13
CA LEU A 184 -2.89 -13.02 20.11
C LEU A 184 -4.22 -13.69 19.78
N ALA A 185 -4.45 -14.93 20.19
CA ALA A 185 -5.71 -15.64 19.95
C ALA A 185 -6.95 -14.86 20.43
N PRO A 186 -6.95 -14.19 21.61
CA PRO A 186 -8.10 -13.38 22.06
C PRO A 186 -8.41 -12.17 21.16
N ALA A 187 -7.43 -11.67 20.41
CA ALA A 187 -7.66 -10.58 19.45
C ALA A 187 -8.41 -11.05 18.20
N GLY A 188 -8.49 -12.36 17.97
CA GLY A 188 -9.18 -12.96 16.82
C GLY A 188 -8.53 -12.65 15.46
N ILE A 189 -7.31 -12.11 15.44
CA ILE A 189 -6.58 -11.82 14.21
C ILE A 189 -5.91 -13.12 13.70
N PRO A 190 -6.21 -13.58 12.48
CA PRO A 190 -5.59 -14.78 11.93
C PRO A 190 -4.07 -14.66 11.83
N VAL A 191 -3.35 -15.70 12.26
CA VAL A 191 -1.89 -15.80 12.14
C VAL A 191 -1.53 -16.90 11.13
N HIS A 192 -1.07 -16.48 9.95
CA HIS A 192 -0.63 -17.32 8.85
C HIS A 192 0.88 -17.55 8.91
N ALA A 193 1.29 -18.81 8.80
CA ALA A 193 2.68 -19.23 8.78
C ALA A 193 3.06 -19.70 7.38
N PHE A 194 4.16 -19.19 6.86
CA PHE A 194 4.72 -19.59 5.57
C PHE A 194 6.12 -20.15 5.79
N ALA A 195 6.42 -21.28 5.16
CA ALA A 195 7.76 -21.86 5.25
C ALA A 195 8.81 -20.85 4.74
N TRP A 196 9.92 -20.71 5.47
CA TRP A 196 11.00 -19.85 5.04
C TRP A 196 11.58 -20.33 3.69
N SER A 197 11.90 -19.39 2.81
CA SER A 197 12.53 -19.67 1.52
C SER A 197 13.53 -18.56 1.16
N GLU A 198 14.49 -18.88 0.30
CA GLU A 198 15.38 -17.84 -0.26
C GLU A 198 14.61 -16.75 -1.00
N ALA A 199 13.49 -17.10 -1.64
CA ALA A 199 12.63 -16.14 -2.32
C ALA A 199 12.06 -15.11 -1.35
N ALA A 200 11.64 -15.53 -0.15
CA ALA A 200 11.20 -14.62 0.90
C ALA A 200 12.32 -13.66 1.35
N GLY A 201 13.53 -14.19 1.56
CA GLY A 201 14.70 -13.37 1.91
C GLY A 201 15.09 -12.37 0.79
N LYS A 202 15.07 -12.80 -0.48
CA LYS A 202 15.31 -11.92 -1.65
C LYS A 202 14.23 -10.85 -1.79
N ALA A 203 12.98 -11.17 -1.44
CA ALA A 203 11.87 -10.23 -1.39
C ALA A 203 11.96 -9.22 -0.22
N GLY A 204 12.91 -9.42 0.69
CA GLY A 204 13.20 -8.50 1.79
C GLY A 204 12.54 -8.86 3.13
N LEU A 205 11.84 -9.98 3.20
CA LEU A 205 11.27 -10.50 4.45
C LEU A 205 12.38 -11.03 5.36
N LEU A 206 12.11 -11.07 6.66
CA LEU A 206 13.00 -11.58 7.70
C LEU A 206 12.50 -12.94 8.18
N ARG A 207 13.43 -13.88 8.34
CA ARG A 207 13.14 -15.20 8.90
C ARG A 207 12.60 -15.05 10.32
N ASP A 208 11.48 -15.69 10.59
CA ASP A 208 10.74 -15.67 11.86
C ASP A 208 10.24 -14.28 12.29
N GLY A 209 10.33 -13.27 11.40
CA GLY A 209 9.73 -11.96 11.59
C GLY A 209 8.21 -12.00 11.41
N ALA A 210 7.51 -11.10 12.10
CA ALA A 210 6.06 -11.00 12.06
C ALA A 210 5.60 -9.70 11.42
N TYR A 211 4.57 -9.80 10.57
CA TYR A 211 4.04 -8.71 9.77
C TYR A 211 2.52 -8.62 9.96
N LEU A 212 2.02 -7.55 10.57
CA LEU A 212 0.59 -7.24 10.58
C LEU A 212 0.22 -6.62 9.23
N VAL A 213 -0.68 -7.27 8.51
CA VAL A 213 -1.11 -6.89 7.16
C VAL A 213 -2.52 -6.32 7.22
N ARG A 214 -2.71 -5.19 6.54
CA ARG A 214 -3.97 -4.47 6.38
C ARG A 214 -4.88 -5.17 5.36
N PRO A 215 -6.19 -4.90 5.39
CA PRO A 215 -7.13 -5.37 4.37
C PRO A 215 -6.79 -5.00 2.91
N ASP A 216 -6.03 -3.93 2.70
CA ASP A 216 -5.58 -3.48 1.36
C ASP A 216 -4.25 -4.10 0.91
N GLY A 217 -3.67 -5.02 1.69
CA GLY A 217 -2.42 -5.73 1.37
C GLY A 217 -1.14 -4.96 1.69
N HIS A 218 -1.25 -3.84 2.42
CA HIS A 218 -0.10 -3.12 2.96
C HIS A 218 0.27 -3.63 4.36
N VAL A 219 1.55 -3.62 4.68
CA VAL A 219 2.05 -3.94 6.02
C VAL A 219 1.75 -2.75 6.92
N ALA A 220 0.99 -2.96 7.98
CA ALA A 220 0.73 -1.96 9.02
C ALA A 220 1.88 -1.91 10.04
N LEU A 221 2.32 -3.08 10.50
CA LEU A 221 3.39 -3.23 11.48
C LEU A 221 4.35 -4.33 11.01
N ALA A 222 5.63 -4.01 10.91
CA ALA A 222 6.71 -4.98 10.69
C ALA A 222 7.54 -5.13 11.97
N SER A 223 7.66 -6.34 12.51
CA SER A 223 8.43 -6.62 13.72
C SER A 223 9.48 -7.70 13.47
N PRO A 224 10.75 -7.47 13.82
CA PRO A 224 11.80 -8.47 13.64
C PRO A 224 11.65 -9.63 14.63
N VAL A 225 10.84 -9.45 15.68
CA VAL A 225 10.58 -10.43 16.73
C VAL A 225 9.07 -10.65 16.90
N GLN A 226 8.70 -11.84 17.38
CA GLN A 226 7.31 -12.22 17.63
C GLN A 226 6.86 -11.80 19.04
N GLU A 227 6.89 -10.50 19.32
CA GLU A 227 6.47 -9.94 20.62
C GLU A 227 4.98 -9.56 20.60
N ALA A 228 4.14 -10.35 21.27
CA ALA A 228 2.69 -10.18 21.23
C ALA A 228 2.23 -8.81 21.76
N ALA A 229 2.90 -8.27 22.78
CA ALA A 229 2.58 -6.98 23.38
C ALA A 229 2.67 -5.84 22.35
N THR A 230 3.62 -5.88 21.42
CA THR A 230 3.75 -4.87 20.36
C THR A 230 2.56 -4.90 19.41
N PHE A 231 2.09 -6.09 19.02
CA PHE A 231 0.91 -6.24 18.17
C PHE A 231 -0.38 -5.86 18.90
N GLN A 232 -0.54 -6.27 20.16
CA GLN A 232 -1.70 -5.92 20.99
C GLN A 232 -1.80 -4.40 21.19
N ARG A 233 -0.70 -3.71 21.47
CA ARG A 233 -0.67 -2.24 21.57
C ARG A 233 -1.09 -1.58 20.26
N TYR A 234 -0.57 -2.06 19.13
CA TYR A 234 -0.95 -1.53 17.82
C TYR A 234 -2.46 -1.71 17.57
N LEU A 235 -2.98 -2.93 17.77
CA LEU A 235 -4.41 -3.24 17.57
C LEU A 235 -5.30 -2.41 18.49
N ALA A 236 -4.93 -2.28 19.77
CA ALA A 236 -5.66 -1.49 20.76
C ALA A 236 -5.66 0.00 20.41
N GLY A 237 -4.55 0.55 19.92
CA GLY A 237 -4.42 1.96 19.55
C GLY A 237 -5.38 2.43 18.45
N LEU A 238 -5.85 1.50 17.60
CA LEU A 238 -6.83 1.75 16.55
C LEU A 238 -8.18 1.01 16.80
N ALA A 239 -8.33 0.41 17.98
CA ALA A 239 -9.47 -0.44 18.34
C ALA A 239 -9.83 -1.49 17.26
N ILE A 240 -8.81 -2.08 16.62
CA ILE A 240 -8.99 -3.01 15.50
C ILE A 240 -9.65 -4.30 15.99
N ARG A 241 -10.71 -4.70 15.28
CA ARG A 241 -11.39 -5.98 15.48
C ARG A 241 -11.57 -6.72 14.14
N PRO A 242 -11.37 -8.04 14.11
CA PRO A 242 -11.64 -8.83 12.91
C PRO A 242 -13.12 -8.76 12.54
N ARG A 243 -13.42 -9.05 11.29
CA ARG A 243 -14.77 -9.25 10.79
C ARG A 243 -15.32 -10.53 11.39
N THR A 244 -16.41 -10.43 12.15
CA THR A 244 -17.15 -11.60 12.61
C THR A 244 -17.71 -12.34 11.39
N ALA A 245 -17.63 -13.67 11.37
CA ALA A 245 -18.05 -14.51 10.23
C ALA A 245 -19.55 -14.40 9.89
N GLU A 246 -20.35 -13.73 10.72
CA GLU A 246 -21.79 -13.53 10.51
C GLU A 246 -22.12 -12.06 10.30
N ARG A 247 -22.32 -11.66 9.04
CA ARG A 247 -23.37 -10.72 8.66
C ARG A 247 -23.79 -11.04 7.24
N ALA A 248 -25.07 -11.37 7.07
CA ALA A 248 -25.70 -11.50 5.76
C ALA A 248 -25.35 -10.26 4.91
N PRO A 249 -25.17 -10.42 3.57
CA PRO A 249 -24.87 -9.29 2.70
C PRO A 249 -25.89 -8.17 2.93
N TYR A 250 -25.38 -6.93 2.97
CA TYR A 250 -26.19 -5.72 3.08
C TYR A 250 -27.32 -5.76 2.03
N ARG A 251 -28.56 -6.01 2.47
CA ARG A 251 -29.74 -5.92 1.61
C ARG A 251 -30.10 -4.45 1.52
N VAL A 252 -30.01 -3.88 0.32
CA VAL A 252 -30.60 -2.58 0.01
C VAL A 252 -32.10 -2.68 0.30
N PRO A 253 -32.69 -1.81 1.15
CA PRO A 253 -34.13 -1.77 1.33
C PRO A 253 -34.77 -1.52 -0.05
N ARG A 254 -35.63 -2.43 -0.51
CA ARG A 254 -36.48 -2.14 -1.67
C ARG A 254 -37.47 -1.07 -1.21
N THR A 255 -37.24 0.17 -1.66
CA THR A 255 -38.26 1.23 -1.67
C THR A 255 -39.31 0.92 -2.71
#